data_AF-A0A820MRC4-F1
#
_entry.id   AF-A0A820MRC4-F1
#
_cell.length_a   1.000
_cell.length_b   1.000
_cell.length_c   1.000
_cell.angle_alpha   90.00
_cell.angle_beta   90.00
_cell.angle_gamma   90.00
#
_symmetry.space_group_name_H-M   'P 1'
#
loop_
_entity.id
_entity.type
_entity.pdbx_description
1 polymer ?
#
loop_
_entity_poly.entity_id
_entity_poly.type
_entity_poly.pdbx_seq_one_letter_code
_entity_poly.pdbx_strand_id
1 'polypeptide(L)'
;MNSTENNAKRGWGIVRSYQQSKLANLLFARALASRYNDKQITAYSLHPGVIDTNLTSSIPFASVAKLFMCNKTVEQGAATTVYCALKPGLEKEGGRYFNDSSVTNLADKWTDNDINTFWEWTEKVIGEGIVNL
;
A
#
# COMPACT_ATOMS: atom_id res chain seq x y z
N MET A 1 24.53 4.29 28.01
CA MET A 1 24.47 5.63 27.37
C MET A 1 24.82 5.46 25.89
N ASN A 2 23.85 5.82 25.05
CA ASN A 2 23.90 6.25 23.64
C ASN A 2 24.46 5.32 22.56
N SER A 3 23.57 4.56 21.91
CA SER A 3 23.77 4.11 20.51
C SER A 3 22.51 4.15 19.62
N THR A 4 21.34 4.60 20.13
CA THR A 4 20.09 4.57 19.36
C THR A 4 19.70 5.90 18.67
N GLU A 5 20.40 7.01 18.92
CA GLU A 5 19.92 8.33 18.48
C GLU A 5 20.38 8.84 17.11
N ASN A 6 21.18 8.11 16.32
CA ASN A 6 21.83 8.71 15.14
C ASN A 6 21.45 8.19 13.74
N ASN A 7 20.54 7.22 13.59
CA ASN A 7 20.16 6.72 12.26
C ASN A 7 18.97 7.45 11.60
N ALA A 8 18.38 8.45 12.27
CA ALA A 8 17.27 9.25 11.75
C ALA A 8 17.70 10.41 10.83
N LYS A 9 18.95 10.46 10.35
CA LYS A 9 19.47 11.63 9.62
C LYS A 9 19.50 11.43 8.09
N ARG A 10 18.42 11.93 7.46
CA ARG A 10 18.47 12.92 6.35
C ARG A 10 18.43 12.50 4.86
N GLY A 11 17.86 11.36 4.50
CA GLY A 11 17.39 11.17 3.12
C GLY A 11 16.92 9.76 2.78
N TRP A 12 17.54 8.77 3.42
CA TRP A 12 17.23 7.36 3.27
C TRP A 12 16.00 6.88 4.06
N GLY A 13 15.43 7.72 4.93
CA GLY A 13 14.27 7.39 5.77
C GLY A 13 12.91 7.57 5.10
N ILE A 14 12.72 8.61 4.28
CA ILE A 14 11.39 8.98 3.76
C ILE A 14 10.88 7.94 2.77
N VAL A 15 11.71 7.53 1.81
CA VAL A 15 11.33 6.53 0.79
C VAL A 15 11.03 5.18 1.45
N ARG A 16 11.86 4.76 2.40
CA ARG A 16 11.68 3.48 3.10
C ARG A 16 10.43 3.47 3.98
N SER A 17 10.19 4.53 4.75
CA SER A 17 8.97 4.66 5.55
C SER A 17 7.73 4.68 4.66
N TYR A 18 7.76 5.40 3.54
CA TYR A 18 6.67 5.40 2.57
C TYR A 18 6.43 4.00 1.97
N GLN A 19 7.48 3.29 1.56
CA GLN A 19 7.39 1.91 1.07
C GLN A 19 6.78 0.98 2.13
N GLN A 20 7.18 1.10 3.39
CA GLN A 20 6.60 0.34 4.49
C GLN A 20 5.12 0.66 4.69
N SER A 21 4.71 1.93 4.63
CA SER A 21 3.30 2.30 4.71
C SER A 21 2.49 1.75 3.52
N LYS A 22 3.05 1.74 2.31
CA LYS A 22 2.36 1.14 1.16
C LYS A 22 2.28 -0.37 1.23
N LEU A 23 3.30 -1.03 1.77
CA LEU A 23 3.23 -2.45 2.08
C LEU A 23 2.14 -2.72 3.14
N ALA A 24 2.09 -1.92 4.21
CA ALA A 24 1.08 -2.04 5.25
C ALA A 24 -0.35 -1.95 4.69
N ASN A 25 -0.61 -1.04 3.74
CA ASN A 25 -1.90 -0.97 3.06
C ASN A 25 -2.26 -2.25 2.28
N LEU A 26 -1.27 -2.88 1.64
CA LEU A 26 -1.46 -4.16 0.94
C LEU A 26 -1.84 -5.27 1.92
N LEU A 27 -1.06 -5.42 3.00
CA LEU A 27 -1.32 -6.43 4.03
C LEU A 27 -2.68 -6.20 4.71
N PHE A 28 -3.02 -4.94 4.97
CA PHE A 28 -4.31 -4.55 5.55
C PHE A 28 -5.48 -4.93 4.65
N ALA A 29 -5.42 -4.66 3.34
CA ALA A 29 -6.48 -5.04 2.40
C ALA A 29 -6.68 -6.57 2.37
N ARG A 30 -5.59 -7.34 2.40
CA ARG A 30 -5.65 -8.81 2.46
C ARG A 30 -6.27 -9.30 3.77
N ALA A 31 -5.83 -8.75 4.89
CA ALA A 31 -6.38 -9.08 6.22
C ALA A 31 -7.88 -8.76 6.29
N LEU A 32 -8.26 -7.55 5.88
CA LEU A 32 -9.64 -7.08 5.92
C LEU A 32 -10.57 -7.96 5.08
N ALA A 33 -10.17 -8.29 3.85
CA ALA A 33 -10.95 -9.17 2.99
C ALA A 33 -11.13 -10.57 3.59
N SER A 34 -10.08 -11.16 4.15
CA SER A 34 -10.16 -12.48 4.80
C SER A 34 -11.10 -12.46 6.02
N ARG A 35 -10.99 -11.43 6.85
CA ARG A 35 -11.70 -11.36 8.14
C ARG A 35 -13.18 -11.01 8.05
N TYR A 36 -13.58 -10.32 6.99
CA TYR A 36 -14.95 -9.83 6.80
C TYR A 36 -15.64 -10.43 5.57
N ASN A 37 -15.09 -11.52 5.02
CA ASN A 37 -15.68 -12.25 3.90
C ASN A 37 -17.07 -12.81 4.23
N ASP A 38 -17.28 -13.23 5.48
CA ASP A 38 -18.58 -13.68 6.01
C ASP A 38 -19.67 -12.61 5.91
N LYS A 39 -19.28 -11.33 5.97
CA LYS A 39 -20.14 -10.17 5.81
C LYS A 39 -20.18 -9.63 4.38
N GLN A 40 -19.61 -10.38 3.43
CA GLN A 40 -19.50 -9.98 2.02
C GLN A 40 -18.76 -8.64 1.83
N ILE A 41 -17.82 -8.32 2.72
CA ILE A 41 -16.97 -7.14 2.58
C ILE A 41 -15.70 -7.54 1.86
N THR A 42 -15.45 -6.92 0.71
CA THR A 42 -14.25 -7.11 -0.09
C THR A 42 -13.34 -5.91 0.02
N ALA A 43 -12.03 -6.15 -0.02
CA ALA A 43 -11.02 -5.12 -0.05
C ALA A 43 -9.95 -5.45 -1.08
N TYR A 44 -9.39 -4.44 -1.73
CA TYR A 44 -8.41 -4.60 -2.78
C TYR A 44 -7.24 -3.64 -2.53
N SER A 45 -6.03 -4.10 -2.83
CA SER A 45 -4.86 -3.24 -2.91
C SER A 45 -4.50 -3.02 -4.37
N LEU A 46 -3.95 -1.86 -4.71
CA LEU A 46 -3.61 -1.57 -6.10
C LEU A 46 -2.47 -0.57 -6.23
N HIS A 47 -1.85 -0.54 -7.41
CA HIS A 47 -0.93 0.50 -7.81
C HIS A 47 -1.51 1.29 -8.98
N PRO A 48 -1.61 2.63 -8.89
CA PRO A 48 -2.17 3.47 -9.94
C PRO A 48 -1.23 3.59 -11.17
N GLY A 49 -0.11 2.88 -11.18
CA GLY A 49 1.00 3.15 -12.09
C GLY A 49 1.78 4.39 -11.69
N VAL A 50 2.73 4.79 -12.53
CA VAL A 50 3.51 6.00 -12.30
C VAL A 50 2.76 7.17 -12.94
N ILE A 51 1.93 7.83 -12.13
CA ILE A 51 1.21 9.06 -12.49
C ILE A 51 1.92 10.28 -11.93
N ASP A 52 1.85 11.40 -12.65
CA ASP A 52 2.41 12.65 -12.14
C ASP A 52 1.59 13.15 -10.94
N THR A 53 2.16 12.97 -9.75
CA THR A 53 1.59 13.46 -8.49
C THR A 53 2.63 14.26 -7.73
N ASN A 54 2.19 15.16 -6.85
CA ASN A 54 3.08 15.97 -6.01
C ASN A 54 3.84 15.17 -4.92
N LEU A 55 3.69 13.85 -4.90
CA LEU A 55 4.23 12.94 -3.89
C LEU A 55 5.76 12.95 -3.80
N THR A 56 6.44 13.16 -4.93
CA THR A 56 7.92 13.16 -5.00
C THR A 56 8.51 14.57 -5.05
N SER A 57 7.70 15.61 -4.79
CA SER A 57 8.13 17.02 -4.88
C SER A 57 9.28 17.38 -3.93
N SER A 58 9.46 16.64 -2.84
CA SER A 58 10.54 16.80 -1.86
C SER A 58 11.79 15.96 -2.17
N ILE A 59 11.78 15.13 -3.21
CA ILE A 59 12.90 14.27 -3.59
C ILE A 59 13.77 15.01 -4.62
N PRO A 60 15.08 15.21 -4.37
CA PRO A 60 15.99 15.80 -5.35
C PRO A 60 15.95 15.02 -6.68
N PHE A 61 15.93 15.74 -7.81
CA PHE A 61 15.86 15.18 -9.17
C PHE A 61 14.56 14.42 -9.54
N ALA A 62 13.54 14.44 -8.68
CA ALA A 62 12.25 13.81 -8.98
C ALA A 62 11.62 14.31 -10.28
N SER A 63 11.81 15.59 -10.63
CA SER A 63 11.28 16.19 -11.86
C SER A 63 11.86 15.54 -13.13
N VAL A 64 13.15 15.20 -13.12
CA VAL A 64 13.82 14.50 -14.23
C VAL A 64 13.37 13.04 -14.26
N ALA A 65 13.30 12.40 -13.10
CA ALA A 65 12.84 11.03 -12.94
C ALA A 65 11.39 10.85 -13.43
N LYS A 66 10.51 11.83 -13.16
CA LYS A 66 9.12 11.88 -13.65
C LYS A 66 9.06 11.92 -15.19
N LEU A 67 9.93 12.67 -15.85
CA LEU A 67 9.94 12.80 -17.31
C LEU A 67 10.16 11.44 -18.02
N PHE A 68 10.88 10.51 -17.39
CA PHE A 68 11.16 9.19 -17.96
C PHE A 68 10.28 8.05 -17.40
N MET A 69 9.62 8.25 -16.26
CA MET A 69 8.83 7.21 -15.60
C MET A 69 7.32 7.46 -15.60
N CYS A 70 6.85 8.71 -15.67
CA CYS A 70 5.42 9.04 -15.74
C CYS A 70 4.88 8.79 -17.14
N ASN A 71 4.37 7.58 -17.38
CA ASN A 71 3.84 7.16 -18.68
C ASN A 71 2.31 7.00 -18.67
N LYS A 72 1.61 7.52 -17.65
CA LYS A 72 0.15 7.41 -17.52
C LYS A 72 -0.52 8.75 -17.22
N THR A 73 -1.70 8.97 -17.80
CA THR A 73 -2.59 10.08 -17.44
C THR A 73 -3.26 9.84 -16.08
N VAL A 74 -3.89 10.88 -15.52
CA VAL A 74 -4.65 10.77 -14.26
C VAL A 74 -5.79 9.76 -14.40
N GLU A 75 -6.49 9.78 -15.54
CA GLU A 75 -7.60 8.86 -15.84
C GLU A 75 -7.10 7.42 -15.90
N GLN A 76 -5.96 7.18 -16.55
CA GLN A 76 -5.33 5.86 -16.60
C GLN A 76 -4.89 5.37 -15.22
N GLY A 77 -4.41 6.27 -14.35
CA GLY A 77 -4.07 5.90 -12.98
C GLY A 77 -5.29 5.64 -12.08
N ALA A 78 -6.40 6.32 -12.34
CA ALA A 78 -7.67 6.08 -11.64
C ALA A 78 -8.37 4.80 -12.09
N ALA A 79 -8.11 4.33 -13.32
CA ALA A 79 -8.81 3.20 -13.93
C ALA A 79 -8.86 1.95 -13.05
N THR A 80 -7.73 1.54 -12.46
CA THR A 80 -7.69 0.35 -11.58
C THR A 80 -8.55 0.54 -10.32
N THR A 81 -8.60 1.75 -9.77
CA THR A 81 -9.45 2.05 -8.61
C THR A 81 -10.93 1.93 -8.97
N VAL A 82 -11.33 2.52 -10.10
CA VAL A 82 -12.71 2.44 -10.60
C VAL A 82 -13.07 0.98 -10.93
N TYR A 83 -12.16 0.23 -11.54
CA TYR A 83 -12.32 -1.19 -11.82
C TYR A 83 -12.57 -1.99 -10.54
N CYS A 84 -11.72 -1.84 -9.52
CA CYS A 84 -11.88 -2.53 -8.24
C CYS A 84 -13.17 -2.15 -7.51
N ALA A 85 -13.64 -0.92 -7.67
CA ALA A 85 -14.85 -0.44 -7.00
C ALA A 85 -16.15 -0.90 -7.69
N LEU A 86 -16.16 -1.07 -9.02
CA LEU A 86 -17.39 -1.19 -9.80
C LEU A 86 -17.53 -2.49 -10.61
N LYS A 87 -16.46 -3.27 -10.80
CA LYS A 87 -16.52 -4.48 -11.64
C LYS A 87 -17.41 -5.55 -10.98
N PRO A 88 -18.53 -5.96 -11.61
CA PRO A 88 -19.34 -7.06 -11.07
C PRO A 88 -18.56 -8.37 -11.08
N GLY A 89 -18.73 -9.20 -10.04
CA GLY A 89 -18.10 -10.52 -9.95
C GLY A 89 -16.64 -10.49 -9.48
N LEU A 90 -16.15 -9.34 -9.02
CA LEU A 90 -14.78 -9.18 -8.51
C LEU A 90 -14.64 -9.64 -7.05
N GLU A 91 -15.74 -9.97 -6.38
CA GLU A 91 -15.78 -10.30 -4.95
C GLU A 91 -14.88 -11.50 -4.61
N LYS A 92 -14.83 -12.47 -5.54
CA LYS A 92 -13.94 -13.65 -5.46
C LYS A 92 -12.44 -13.31 -5.44
N GLU A 93 -12.06 -12.10 -5.86
CA GLU A 93 -10.69 -11.61 -5.87
C GLU A 93 -10.37 -10.76 -4.64
N GLY A 94 -11.23 -10.78 -3.60
CA GLY A 94 -11.01 -10.06 -2.35
C GLY A 94 -9.63 -10.34 -1.75
N GLY A 95 -8.97 -9.28 -1.28
CA GLY A 95 -7.64 -9.32 -0.66
C GLY A 95 -6.48 -9.37 -1.65
N ARG A 96 -6.76 -9.39 -2.96
CA ARG A 96 -5.73 -9.42 -4.00
C ARG A 96 -5.20 -8.04 -4.34
N TYR A 97 -4.03 -8.05 -4.96
CA TYR A 97 -3.35 -6.86 -5.45
C TYR A 97 -3.61 -6.69 -6.95
N PHE A 98 -3.95 -5.47 -7.35
CA PHE A 98 -4.26 -5.12 -8.73
C PHE A 98 -3.25 -4.15 -9.32
N ASN A 99 -2.84 -4.42 -10.55
CA ASN A 99 -2.09 -3.49 -11.38
C ASN A 99 -2.71 -3.51 -12.79
N ASP A 100 -2.96 -2.33 -13.34
CA ASP A 100 -3.62 -2.18 -14.64
C ASP A 100 -4.91 -3.01 -14.78
N SER A 101 -5.79 -2.88 -13.80
CA SER A 101 -7.08 -3.59 -13.73
C SER A 101 -6.96 -5.13 -13.79
N SER A 102 -5.80 -5.68 -13.45
CA SER A 102 -5.53 -7.12 -13.44
C SER A 102 -4.94 -7.57 -12.11
N VAL A 103 -5.28 -8.80 -11.70
CA VAL A 103 -4.70 -9.41 -10.50
C VAL A 103 -3.22 -9.68 -10.74
N THR A 104 -2.37 -9.33 -9.77
CA THR A 104 -0.94 -9.65 -9.78
C THR A 104 -0.53 -10.37 -8.50
N ASN A 105 0.32 -11.37 -8.61
CA ASN A 105 0.74 -12.26 -7.51
C ASN A 105 1.77 -11.65 -6.53
N LEU A 106 1.80 -10.31 -6.41
CA LEU A 106 2.75 -9.63 -5.51
C LEU A 106 2.50 -9.94 -4.03
N ALA A 107 1.26 -10.28 -3.68
CA ALA A 107 0.87 -10.58 -2.31
C ALA A 107 1.19 -12.03 -1.85
N ASP A 108 1.63 -12.92 -2.76
CA ASP A 108 1.87 -14.34 -2.45
C ASP A 108 3.13 -14.57 -1.60
N LYS A 109 3.94 -13.51 -1.39
CA LYS A 109 5.11 -13.55 -0.51
C LYS A 109 4.76 -13.69 0.96
N TRP A 110 3.57 -13.23 1.39
CA TRP A 110 3.16 -13.23 2.79
C TRP A 110 2.15 -14.35 3.05
N THR A 111 2.44 -15.15 4.07
CA THR A 111 1.56 -16.22 4.51
C THR A 111 0.37 -15.66 5.28
N ASP A 112 -0.70 -16.43 5.40
CA ASP A 112 -1.86 -16.00 6.19
C ASP A 112 -1.50 -15.77 7.68
N ASN A 113 -0.49 -16.47 8.20
CA ASN A 113 0.06 -16.22 9.53
C ASN A 113 0.73 -14.83 9.64
N ASP A 114 1.48 -14.41 8.62
CA ASP A 114 2.10 -13.08 8.58
C ASP A 114 1.02 -11.99 8.55
N ILE A 115 -0.05 -12.21 7.78
CA ILE A 115 -1.18 -11.29 7.68
C ILE A 115 -1.91 -11.16 9.02
N ASN A 116 -2.17 -12.27 9.71
CA ASN A 116 -2.80 -12.26 11.02
C ASN A 116 -1.93 -11.56 12.06
N THR A 117 -0.63 -11.86 12.08
CA THR A 117 0.34 -11.21 12.98
C THR A 117 0.36 -9.68 12.75
N PHE A 118 0.33 -9.24 11.49
CA PHE A 118 0.29 -7.82 11.15
C PHE A 118 -1.01 -7.14 11.62
N TRP A 119 -2.16 -7.83 11.50
CA TRP A 119 -3.44 -7.31 11.97
C TRP A 119 -3.47 -7.13 13.49
N GLU A 120 -3.07 -8.16 14.24
CA GLU A 120 -3.01 -8.12 15.71
C GLU A 120 -2.08 -7.02 16.22
N TRP A 121 -0.91 -6.88 15.57
CA TRP A 121 0.00 -5.79 15.87
C TRP A 121 -0.64 -4.42 15.60
N THR A 122 -1.36 -4.28 14.48
CA THR A 122 -2.05 -3.01 14.13
C THR A 122 -3.13 -2.67 15.16
N GLU A 123 -3.98 -3.62 15.56
CA GLU A 123 -5.00 -3.42 16.59
C GLU A 123 -4.39 -3.01 17.92
N LYS A 124 -3.29 -3.67 18.32
CA LYS A 124 -2.56 -3.34 19.54
C LYS A 124 -2.04 -1.90 19.52
N VAL A 125 -1.35 -1.50 18.46
CA VAL A 125 -0.76 -0.15 18.34
C VAL A 125 -1.84 0.93 18.32
N ILE A 126 -2.97 0.69 17.66
CA ILE A 126 -4.09 1.64 17.66
C ILE A 126 -4.74 1.71 19.06
N GLY A 127 -4.91 0.57 19.73
CA GLY A 127 -5.52 0.48 21.06
C GLY A 127 -4.68 1.09 22.19
N GLU A 128 -3.36 1.05 22.08
CA GLU A 128 -2.42 1.72 23.00
C GLU A 128 -2.38 3.25 22.79
N GLY A 129 -3.00 3.75 21.71
CA GLY A 129 -2.85 5.12 21.23
C GLY A 129 -1.52 5.31 20.49
N ILE A 130 -1.48 6.23 19.52
CA ILE A 130 -0.22 6.63 18.86
C ILE A 130 0.57 7.50 19.84
N VAL A 131 1.10 6.88 20.89
CA VAL A 131 1.96 7.51 21.87
C VAL A 131 3.38 7.31 21.36
N ASN A 132 4.00 8.39 20.89
CA ASN A 132 5.36 8.47 20.30
C ASN A 132 5.44 8.38 18.75
N LEU A 133 4.92 9.41 18.06
CA LEU A 133 5.50 9.88 16.80
C LEU A 133 6.15 11.24 16.99
#